data_AF-A0A3M7M6A8-F1
#
_entry.id   AF-A0A3M7M6A8-F1
#
_cell.length_a   1.000
_cell.length_b   1.000
_cell.length_c   1.000
_cell.angle_alpha   90.00
_cell.angle_beta   90.00
_cell.angle_gamma   90.00
#
_symmetry.space_group_name_H-M   'P 1'
#
loop_
_entity.id
_entity.type
_entity.pdbx_description
1 polymer ?
#
loop_
_entity_poly.entity_id
_entity_poly.type
_entity_poly.pdbx_seq_one_letter_code
_entity_poly.pdbx_strand_id
1 'polypeptide(L)'
;MLGCTGSYPSPPDPASPQDIYIHGYISGRIFKSSPSPSSTTTGADEPPRGLPITIAASFLDGLVLSLTPFHNSCNYRSAVAYGYAVLVEEEEEKLYAMKLITENMLPGRWEGSRGMPTGVELGSTAILKVRVESASAKIRTGGPSEDRNDLKNQALVKKTWTGVVPYWGQWGEPMPGKENGREEVEEYIEGWRVGETAKARRYAFEAVEM
;
A
#
# COMPACT_ATOMS: atom_id res chain seq x y z
N MET A 1 -3.60 6.49 -9.19
CA MET A 1 -3.63 5.01 -9.30
C MET A 1 -3.71 4.47 -7.91
N LEU A 2 -4.60 3.53 -7.66
CA LEU A 2 -4.73 2.82 -6.38
C LEU A 2 -4.69 1.33 -6.68
N GLY A 3 -4.23 0.55 -5.71
CA GLY A 3 -4.08 -0.88 -5.89
C GLY A 3 -3.94 -1.63 -4.58
N CYS A 4 -4.16 -2.93 -4.65
CA CYS A 4 -4.14 -3.84 -3.52
C CYS A 4 -3.89 -5.26 -4.01
N THR A 5 -3.50 -6.15 -3.09
CA THR A 5 -3.40 -7.58 -3.41
C THR A 5 -4.78 -8.21 -3.49
N GLY A 6 -4.95 -9.20 -4.36
CA GLY A 6 -6.20 -9.88 -4.60
C GLY A 6 -6.01 -11.24 -5.26
N SER A 7 -7.11 -11.98 -5.34
CA SER A 7 -7.19 -13.27 -6.01
C SER A 7 -8.53 -13.34 -6.75
N TYR A 8 -8.49 -13.71 -8.03
CA TYR A 8 -9.68 -13.90 -8.84
C TYR A 8 -9.57 -15.23 -9.59
N PRO A 9 -10.63 -16.07 -9.63
CA PRO A 9 -11.98 -15.84 -9.08
C PRO A 9 -12.15 -16.22 -7.59
N SER A 10 -11.12 -16.76 -6.95
CA SER A 10 -11.20 -17.25 -5.56
C SER A 10 -11.03 -16.12 -4.54
N PRO A 11 -11.69 -16.16 -3.37
CA PRO A 11 -11.48 -15.18 -2.31
C PRO A 11 -9.98 -15.05 -1.94
N PRO A 12 -9.51 -13.85 -1.56
CA PRO A 12 -8.13 -13.67 -1.17
C PRO A 12 -7.83 -14.46 0.11
N ASP A 13 -6.92 -15.43 0.02
CA ASP A 13 -6.32 -16.12 1.15
C ASP A 13 -4.88 -15.60 1.34
N PRO A 14 -4.53 -15.01 2.50
CA PRO A 14 -3.17 -14.55 2.80
C PRO A 14 -2.11 -15.65 2.75
N ALA A 15 -2.49 -16.92 2.92
CA ALA A 15 -1.59 -18.06 2.82
C ALA A 15 -1.35 -18.52 1.36
N SER A 16 -2.13 -17.98 0.42
CA SER A 16 -2.04 -18.30 -1.01
C SER A 16 -1.30 -17.19 -1.79
N PRO A 17 -0.66 -17.51 -2.93
CA PRO A 17 -0.12 -16.49 -3.82
C PRO A 17 -1.22 -15.54 -4.30
N GLN A 18 -1.04 -14.24 -4.07
CA GLN A 18 -1.94 -13.18 -4.53
C GLN A 18 -1.30 -12.39 -5.67
N ASP A 19 -2.14 -11.88 -6.56
CA ASP A 19 -1.73 -10.91 -7.57
C ASP A 19 -1.97 -9.49 -7.05
N ILE A 20 -1.34 -8.49 -7.65
CA ILE A 20 -1.58 -7.08 -7.31
C ILE A 20 -2.41 -6.42 -8.41
N TYR A 21 -3.56 -5.86 -8.04
CA TYR A 21 -4.41 -5.10 -8.97
C TYR A 21 -4.11 -3.61 -8.83
N ILE A 22 -3.96 -2.91 -9.96
CA ILE A 22 -3.70 -1.46 -9.99
C ILE A 22 -4.62 -0.83 -11.03
N HIS A 23 -5.42 0.16 -10.63
CA HIS A 23 -6.27 0.89 -11.59
C HIS A 23 -5.68 2.24 -12.00
N GLY A 24 -6.13 2.73 -13.14
CA GLY A 24 -5.89 4.09 -13.59
C GLY A 24 -6.67 4.45 -14.85
N TYR A 25 -6.42 5.65 -15.36
CA TYR A 25 -7.04 6.10 -16.59
C TYR A 25 -6.45 5.34 -17.79
N ILE A 26 -7.29 4.83 -18.68
CA ILE A 26 -6.91 3.96 -19.80
C ILE A 26 -5.84 4.57 -20.73
N SER A 27 -5.81 5.90 -20.85
CA SER A 27 -4.80 6.56 -21.69
C SER A 27 -3.42 6.71 -21.03
N GLY A 28 -3.27 6.30 -19.76
CA GLY A 28 -1.99 6.33 -19.05
C GLY A 28 -0.95 5.45 -19.75
N ARG A 29 0.29 5.95 -19.84
CA ARG A 29 1.38 5.27 -20.59
C ARG A 29 1.63 3.84 -20.13
N ILE A 30 1.53 3.59 -18.83
CA ILE A 30 1.72 2.25 -18.24
C ILE A 30 0.68 1.25 -18.77
N PHE A 31 -0.56 1.67 -18.97
CA PHE A 31 -1.63 0.82 -19.52
C PHE A 31 -1.46 0.62 -21.02
N LYS A 32 -1.13 1.67 -21.78
CA LYS A 32 -0.88 1.57 -23.23
C LYS A 32 0.32 0.68 -23.58
N SER A 33 1.31 0.60 -22.68
CA SER A 33 2.52 -0.20 -22.87
C SER A 33 2.38 -1.60 -22.29
N SER A 34 1.28 -1.89 -21.57
CA SER A 34 1.04 -3.20 -21.01
C SER A 34 0.41 -4.10 -22.08
N PRO A 35 0.92 -5.32 -22.27
CA PRO A 35 0.34 -6.23 -23.23
C PRO A 35 -1.06 -6.62 -22.81
N SER A 36 -1.92 -6.78 -23.82
CA SER A 36 -3.19 -7.47 -23.67
C SER A 36 -2.91 -8.99 -23.65
N PRO A 37 -3.55 -9.76 -22.76
CA PRO A 37 -3.46 -11.23 -22.75
C PRO A 37 -3.79 -11.88 -24.10
N SER A 38 -4.62 -11.24 -24.93
CA SER A 38 -5.04 -11.72 -26.25
C SER A 38 -4.12 -11.24 -27.40
N SER A 39 -3.25 -10.26 -27.16
CA SER A 39 -2.36 -9.65 -28.18
C SER A 39 -0.99 -10.31 -28.31
N THR A 40 -0.73 -11.38 -27.57
CA THR A 40 0.61 -11.96 -27.41
C THR A 40 1.00 -12.88 -28.56
N THR A 41 1.34 -12.30 -29.70
CA THR A 41 2.03 -12.98 -30.82
C THR A 41 3.48 -12.50 -30.91
N THR A 42 4.37 -13.18 -30.19
CA THR A 42 5.81 -13.16 -30.50
C THR A 42 6.30 -14.60 -30.65
N GLY A 43 7.22 -14.81 -31.61
CA GLY A 43 7.65 -16.12 -32.10
C GLY A 43 8.12 -17.11 -31.03
N ALA A 44 8.06 -18.38 -31.41
CA ALA A 44 8.29 -19.57 -30.60
C ALA A 44 9.52 -19.48 -29.68
N ASP A 45 9.26 -19.42 -28.37
CA ASP A 45 9.73 -20.43 -27.39
C ASP A 45 9.44 -20.03 -25.92
N GLU A 46 8.94 -18.83 -25.64
CA GLU A 46 8.34 -18.50 -24.32
C GLU A 46 7.09 -17.61 -24.46
N PRO A 47 6.02 -17.87 -23.68
CA PRO A 47 4.89 -16.95 -23.61
C PRO A 47 5.37 -15.60 -23.04
N PRO A 48 5.01 -14.46 -23.65
CA PRO A 48 5.39 -13.15 -23.13
C PRO A 48 4.77 -12.95 -21.74
N ARG A 49 5.63 -12.69 -20.75
CA ARG A 49 5.28 -12.69 -19.32
C ARG A 49 4.40 -11.51 -18.90
N GLY A 50 4.37 -10.44 -19.69
CA GLY A 50 3.70 -9.17 -19.36
C GLY A 50 4.66 -7.98 -19.38
N LEU A 51 4.22 -6.80 -18.96
CA LEU A 51 5.08 -5.65 -18.72
C LEU A 51 5.85 -5.85 -17.39
N PRO A 52 7.19 -5.95 -17.39
CA PRO A 52 7.94 -6.07 -16.14
C PRO A 52 7.73 -4.82 -15.27
N ILE A 53 7.38 -5.05 -14.00
CA ILE A 53 7.07 -3.98 -13.05
C ILE A 53 7.69 -4.28 -11.68
N THR A 54 8.06 -3.21 -10.98
CA THR A 54 8.45 -3.24 -9.57
C THR A 54 7.48 -2.39 -8.77
N ILE A 55 6.95 -2.96 -7.70
CA ILE A 55 6.02 -2.29 -6.79
C ILE A 55 6.69 -2.20 -5.43
N ALA A 56 6.82 -1.00 -4.88
CA ALA A 56 7.38 -0.77 -3.56
C ALA A 56 6.33 -0.09 -2.67
N ALA A 57 6.20 -0.59 -1.44
CA ALA A 57 5.37 -0.01 -0.39
C ALA A 57 6.21 0.16 0.87
N SER A 58 6.02 1.25 1.60
CA SER A 58 6.75 1.53 2.84
C SER A 58 5.90 2.31 3.84
N PHE A 59 6.02 1.93 5.11
CA PHE A 59 5.51 2.65 6.26
C PHE A 59 6.69 3.09 7.11
N LEU A 60 6.73 4.38 7.44
CA LEU A 60 7.60 4.89 8.50
C LEU A 60 6.86 4.72 9.83
N ASP A 61 7.55 4.23 10.85
CA ASP A 61 6.98 3.98 12.18
C ASP A 61 7.71 4.81 13.28
N GLY A 62 8.88 5.40 12.98
CA GLY A 62 9.54 6.36 13.88
C GLY A 62 10.98 6.70 13.50
N LEU A 63 11.53 7.77 14.07
CA LEU A 63 12.95 8.13 13.96
C LEU A 63 13.72 7.58 15.15
N VAL A 64 14.82 6.87 14.90
CA VAL A 64 15.71 6.36 15.95
C VAL A 64 16.93 7.27 16.05
N LEU A 65 17.06 7.94 17.18
CA LEU A 65 18.10 8.91 17.47
C LEU A 65 19.10 8.31 18.44
N SER A 66 20.37 8.30 18.04
CA SER A 66 21.49 7.64 18.70
C SER A 66 22.56 8.65 19.16
N LEU A 67 23.55 8.22 19.94
CA LEU A 67 24.64 9.09 20.40
C LEU A 67 25.50 9.60 19.24
N THR A 68 25.56 8.86 18.13
CA THR A 68 26.36 9.23 16.97
C THR A 68 25.50 9.38 15.71
N PRO A 69 25.93 10.23 14.76
CA PRO A 69 25.26 10.35 13.46
C PRO A 69 25.20 9.02 12.69
N PHE A 70 26.16 8.13 12.91
CA PHE A 70 26.28 6.86 12.18
C PHE A 70 25.20 5.84 12.59
N HIS A 71 24.76 5.87 13.85
CA HIS A 71 23.78 4.92 14.39
C HIS A 71 22.34 5.47 14.37
N ASN A 72 22.12 6.71 13.91
CA ASN A 72 20.78 7.22 13.64
C ASN A 72 20.09 6.36 12.57
N SER A 73 18.79 6.13 12.74
CA SER A 73 18.01 5.27 11.85
C SER A 73 16.50 5.60 11.90
N CYS A 74 15.67 4.68 11.41
CA CYS A 74 14.22 4.75 11.52
C CYS A 74 13.61 3.37 11.78
N ASN A 75 12.49 3.33 12.50
CA ASN A 75 11.62 2.16 12.52
C ASN A 75 10.72 2.23 11.29
N TYR A 76 10.59 1.12 10.56
CA TYR A 76 9.85 1.07 9.30
C TYR A 76 9.48 -0.36 8.92
N ARG A 77 8.49 -0.46 8.01
CA ARG A 77 8.13 -1.68 7.29
C ARG A 77 8.13 -1.40 5.80
N SER A 78 8.75 -2.25 5.01
CA SER A 78 8.76 -2.10 3.56
C SER A 78 8.63 -3.44 2.86
N ALA A 79 7.97 -3.44 1.70
CA ALA A 79 7.95 -4.57 0.79
C ALA A 79 8.24 -4.09 -0.64
N VAL A 80 9.00 -4.90 -1.38
CA VAL A 80 9.25 -4.72 -2.81
C VAL A 80 8.86 -6.00 -3.51
N ALA A 81 7.93 -5.90 -4.46
CA ALA A 81 7.46 -7.00 -5.31
C ALA A 81 7.90 -6.77 -6.76
N TYR A 82 8.43 -7.82 -7.37
CA TYR A 82 8.80 -7.87 -8.77
C TYR A 82 7.85 -8.83 -9.49
N GLY A 83 7.44 -8.46 -10.68
CA GLY A 83 6.52 -9.28 -11.43
C GLY A 83 6.20 -8.71 -12.81
N TYR A 84 5.13 -9.23 -13.39
CA TYR A 84 4.69 -8.84 -14.71
C TYR A 84 3.24 -8.41 -14.70
N ALA A 85 2.97 -7.25 -15.29
CA ALA A 85 1.65 -6.67 -15.42
C ALA A 85 1.00 -7.04 -16.75
N VAL A 86 -0.27 -7.41 -16.71
CA VAL A 86 -1.13 -7.59 -17.88
C VAL A 86 -2.41 -6.78 -17.70
N LEU A 87 -3.00 -6.33 -18.80
CA LEU A 87 -4.32 -5.70 -18.76
C LEU A 87 -5.39 -6.74 -18.38
N VAL A 88 -6.29 -6.36 -17.48
CA VAL A 88 -7.53 -7.10 -17.25
C VAL A 88 -8.50 -6.76 -18.37
N GLU A 89 -8.96 -7.77 -19.11
CA GLU A 89 -9.90 -7.59 -20.24
C GLU A 89 -11.33 -7.94 -19.86
N GLU A 90 -11.51 -9.06 -19.14
CA GLU A 90 -12.80 -9.58 -18.69
C GLU A 90 -13.53 -8.59 -17.78
N GLU A 91 -14.81 -8.37 -18.06
CA GLU A 91 -15.62 -7.38 -17.34
C GLU A 91 -15.83 -7.77 -15.88
N GLU A 92 -16.05 -9.06 -15.61
CA GLU A 92 -16.24 -9.59 -14.26
C GLU A 92 -14.99 -9.41 -13.39
N GLU A 93 -13.80 -9.64 -13.94
CA GLU A 93 -12.54 -9.41 -13.23
C GLU A 93 -12.26 -7.92 -13.02
N LYS A 94 -12.64 -7.06 -13.98
CA LYS A 94 -12.57 -5.61 -13.80
C LYS A 94 -13.44 -5.14 -12.65
N LEU A 95 -14.70 -5.58 -12.62
CA LEU A 95 -15.64 -5.24 -11.56
C LEU A 95 -15.17 -5.76 -10.21
N TYR A 96 -14.66 -7.00 -10.15
CA TYR A 96 -14.02 -7.54 -8.97
C TYR A 96 -12.89 -6.62 -8.48
N ALA A 97 -11.96 -6.24 -9.35
CA ALA A 97 -10.81 -5.44 -8.98
C ALA A 97 -11.21 -4.01 -8.55
N MET A 98 -12.19 -3.39 -9.20
CA MET A 98 -12.71 -2.07 -8.78
C MET A 98 -13.35 -2.13 -7.39
N LYS A 99 -14.18 -3.15 -7.12
CA LYS A 99 -14.75 -3.37 -5.80
C LYS A 99 -13.67 -3.61 -4.76
N LEU A 100 -12.73 -4.53 -5.04
CA LEU A 100 -11.62 -4.86 -4.15
C LEU A 100 -10.79 -3.63 -3.79
N ILE A 101 -10.40 -2.81 -4.78
CA ILE A 101 -9.60 -1.60 -4.54
C ILE A 101 -10.39 -0.59 -3.69
N THR A 102 -11.68 -0.40 -3.97
CA THR A 102 -12.54 0.52 -3.22
C THR A 102 -12.67 0.09 -1.76
N GLU A 103 -12.95 -1.20 -1.53
CA GLU A 103 -13.10 -1.79 -0.20
C GLU A 103 -11.77 -1.84 0.57
N ASN A 104 -10.64 -2.00 -0.13
CA ASN A 104 -9.32 -1.94 0.49
C ASN A 104 -8.98 -0.54 1.02
N MET A 105 -9.45 0.51 0.36
CA MET A 105 -9.24 1.88 0.80
C MET A 105 -10.12 2.24 2.00
N LEU A 106 -11.42 1.96 1.91
CA LEU A 106 -12.38 2.26 2.95
C LEU A 106 -13.48 1.19 2.89
N PRO A 107 -13.47 0.21 3.82
CA PRO A 107 -14.46 -0.86 3.84
C PRO A 107 -15.89 -0.32 3.91
N GLY A 108 -16.79 -0.90 3.12
CA GLY A 108 -18.18 -0.48 2.92
C GLY A 108 -18.36 0.63 1.89
N ARG A 109 -17.28 1.24 1.36
CA ARG A 109 -17.39 2.39 0.46
C ARG A 109 -17.98 2.05 -0.89
N TRP A 110 -17.83 0.83 -1.38
CA TRP A 110 -18.42 0.41 -2.65
C TRP A 110 -19.95 0.49 -2.57
N GLU A 111 -20.54 -0.07 -1.52
CA GLU A 111 -21.99 -0.06 -1.29
C GLU A 111 -22.49 1.31 -0.81
N GLY A 112 -21.65 2.07 -0.09
CA GLY A 112 -21.92 3.46 0.31
C GLY A 112 -21.81 4.50 -0.82
N SER A 113 -21.49 4.08 -2.04
CA SER A 113 -21.44 4.93 -3.23
C SER A 113 -22.65 4.66 -4.15
N ARG A 114 -22.83 5.46 -5.22
CA ARG A 114 -23.74 5.08 -6.31
C ARG A 114 -23.32 3.69 -6.80
N GLY A 115 -24.29 2.80 -7.05
CA GLY A 115 -24.12 1.37 -7.35
C GLY A 115 -23.16 1.02 -8.50
N MET A 116 -23.55 0.13 -9.41
CA MET A 116 -22.59 -0.36 -10.42
C MET A 116 -22.00 0.78 -11.27
N PRO A 117 -20.70 0.73 -11.60
CA PRO A 117 -20.11 1.63 -12.58
C PRO A 117 -20.89 1.57 -13.90
N THR A 118 -21.07 2.72 -14.51
CA THR A 118 -21.63 2.85 -15.85
C THR A 118 -20.64 2.31 -16.89
N GLY A 119 -21.14 1.94 -18.07
CA GLY A 119 -20.27 1.50 -19.17
C GLY A 119 -19.21 2.54 -19.56
N VAL A 120 -19.49 3.84 -19.37
CA VAL A 120 -18.51 4.92 -19.63
C VAL A 120 -17.39 4.92 -18.58
N GLU A 121 -17.71 4.73 -17.31
CA GLU A 121 -16.71 4.63 -16.23
C GLU A 121 -15.85 3.37 -16.39
N LEU A 122 -16.46 2.24 -16.77
CA LEU A 122 -15.74 1.00 -17.09
C LEU A 122 -14.82 1.17 -18.30
N GLY A 123 -15.33 1.77 -19.39
CA GLY A 123 -14.56 1.95 -20.62
C GLY A 123 -13.39 2.94 -20.50
N SER A 124 -13.45 3.86 -19.54
CA SER A 124 -12.39 4.86 -19.31
C SER A 124 -11.36 4.44 -18.25
N THR A 125 -11.61 3.33 -17.55
CA THR A 125 -10.74 2.81 -16.49
C THR A 125 -10.02 1.54 -16.94
N ALA A 126 -8.69 1.53 -16.83
CA ALA A 126 -7.88 0.34 -17.05
C ALA A 126 -7.39 -0.23 -15.72
N ILE A 127 -7.27 -1.55 -15.68
CA ILE A 127 -6.76 -2.29 -14.54
C ILE A 127 -5.62 -3.18 -15.01
N LEU A 128 -4.51 -3.11 -14.29
CA LEU A 128 -3.40 -4.05 -14.41
C LEU A 128 -3.53 -5.11 -13.34
N LYS A 129 -3.37 -6.37 -13.73
CA LYS A 129 -3.12 -7.49 -12.84
C LYS A 129 -1.64 -7.79 -12.90
N VAL A 130 -0.98 -7.72 -11.75
CA VAL A 130 0.45 -7.97 -11.63
C VAL A 130 0.65 -9.32 -10.97
N ARG A 131 1.15 -10.27 -11.74
CA ARG A 131 1.60 -11.55 -11.21
C ARG A 131 2.92 -11.33 -10.48
N VAL A 132 2.93 -11.52 -9.16
CA VAL A 132 4.14 -11.42 -8.35
C VAL A 132 5.01 -12.65 -8.62
N GLU A 133 6.23 -12.44 -9.09
CA GLU A 133 7.23 -13.48 -9.33
C GLU A 133 8.13 -13.66 -8.11
N SER A 134 8.55 -12.54 -7.51
CA SER A 134 9.34 -12.54 -6.28
C SER A 134 9.02 -11.30 -5.46
N ALA A 135 9.22 -11.41 -4.15
CA ALA A 135 9.07 -10.28 -3.24
C ALA A 135 10.09 -10.35 -2.12
N SER A 136 10.43 -9.20 -1.57
CA SER A 136 11.24 -9.07 -0.37
C SER A 136 10.58 -8.08 0.57
N ALA A 137 10.71 -8.33 1.87
CA ALA A 137 10.23 -7.44 2.91
C ALA A 137 11.32 -7.16 3.93
N LYS A 138 11.28 -5.99 4.54
CA LYS A 138 12.19 -5.59 5.62
C LYS A 138 11.44 -4.83 6.67
N ILE A 139 11.69 -5.18 7.92
CA ILE A 139 11.14 -4.52 9.09
C ILE A 139 12.32 -4.11 9.97
N ARG A 140 12.27 -2.89 10.50
CA ARG A 140 13.16 -2.43 11.56
C ARG A 140 12.31 -1.90 12.71
N THR A 141 12.53 -2.44 13.89
CA THR A 141 11.93 -2.03 15.17
C THR A 141 13.04 -1.77 16.21
N GLY A 142 12.64 -1.35 17.40
CA GLY A 142 13.51 -1.18 18.54
C GLY A 142 14.10 0.22 18.69
N GLY A 143 14.89 0.38 19.75
CA GLY A 143 15.60 1.60 20.12
C GLY A 143 16.94 1.81 19.40
N PRO A 144 17.68 2.88 19.77
CA PRO A 144 19.05 3.08 19.31
C PRO A 144 19.98 1.98 19.85
N SER A 145 21.00 1.63 19.05
CA SER A 145 22.06 0.70 19.44
C SER A 145 23.36 1.47 19.49
N GLU A 146 24.00 1.53 20.67
CA GLU A 146 25.16 2.39 20.91
C GLU A 146 26.47 1.60 20.93
N ASP A 147 27.56 2.21 20.46
CA ASP A 147 28.88 1.62 20.63
C ASP A 147 29.30 1.64 22.11
N ARG A 148 30.00 0.60 22.55
CA ARG A 148 30.44 0.46 23.96
C ARG A 148 31.40 1.58 24.38
N ASN A 149 32.20 2.13 23.47
CA ASN A 149 33.11 3.22 23.78
C ASN A 149 32.38 4.56 23.92
N ASP A 150 31.35 4.79 23.11
CA ASP A 150 30.50 5.98 23.22
C ASP A 150 29.72 5.98 24.53
N LEU A 151 29.22 4.81 24.97
CA LEU A 151 28.59 4.64 26.29
C LEU A 151 29.54 4.91 27.46
N LYS A 152 30.85 4.66 27.31
CA LYS A 152 31.85 5.00 28.34
C LYS A 152 32.15 6.49 28.39
N ASN A 153 31.90 7.22 27.31
CA ASN A 153 32.05 8.67 27.27
C ASN A 153 30.87 9.34 27.97
N GLN A 154 30.96 9.46 29.29
CA GLN A 154 29.92 10.05 30.14
C GLN A 154 29.57 11.50 29.76
N ALA A 155 30.52 12.26 29.20
CA ALA A 155 30.25 13.62 28.73
C ALA A 155 29.35 13.60 27.47
N LEU A 156 29.59 12.67 26.55
CA LEU A 156 28.74 12.46 25.36
C LEU A 156 27.34 11.99 25.77
N VAL A 157 27.25 10.95 26.59
CA VAL A 157 25.96 10.39 27.05
C VAL A 157 25.09 11.44 27.76
N LYS A 158 25.69 12.33 28.56
CA LYS A 158 24.94 13.40 29.24
C LYS A 158 24.55 14.56 28.32
N LYS A 159 25.28 14.78 27.23
CA LYS A 159 25.06 15.89 26.30
C LYS A 159 24.05 15.54 25.21
N THR A 160 23.94 14.27 24.84
CA THR A 160 23.16 13.81 23.70
C THR A 160 21.94 13.02 24.16
N TRP A 161 20.75 13.46 23.77
CA TRP A 161 19.53 12.69 23.96
C TRP A 161 19.47 11.53 22.95
N THR A 162 19.10 10.34 23.42
CA THR A 162 18.90 9.15 22.60
C THR A 162 17.50 8.60 22.82
N GLY A 163 16.89 8.04 21.78
CA GLY A 163 15.58 7.43 21.88
C GLY A 163 14.91 7.28 20.53
N VAL A 164 13.61 7.06 20.55
CA VAL A 164 12.79 6.99 19.34
C VAL A 164 11.75 8.09 19.39
N VAL A 165 11.51 8.73 18.24
CA VAL A 165 10.37 9.62 18.00
C VAL A 165 9.39 8.84 17.13
N PRO A 166 8.34 8.23 17.70
CA PRO A 166 7.36 7.46 16.93
C PRO A 166 6.67 8.34 15.90
N TYR A 167 6.40 7.76 14.73
CA TYR A 167 5.65 8.41 13.66
C TYR A 167 4.51 7.49 13.23
N TRP A 168 3.33 8.06 13.06
CA TRP A 168 2.19 7.36 12.48
C TRP A 168 1.39 8.32 11.60
N GLY A 169 0.75 7.78 10.58
CA GLY A 169 -0.26 8.52 9.82
C GLY A 169 -1.53 8.68 10.64
N GLN A 170 -2.09 9.89 10.65
CA GLN A 170 -3.41 10.17 11.21
C GLN A 170 -4.35 10.61 10.10
N TRP A 171 -5.53 10.00 10.05
CA TRP A 171 -6.61 10.49 9.19
C TRP A 171 -7.27 11.69 9.86
N GLY A 172 -7.24 12.83 9.16
CA GLY A 172 -7.89 14.07 9.63
C GLY A 172 -9.41 13.98 9.61
N GLU A 173 -10.06 14.93 10.28
CA GLU A 173 -11.53 15.05 10.30
C GLU A 173 -12.09 15.14 8.86
N PRO A 174 -13.20 14.47 8.54
CA PRO A 174 -13.78 14.52 7.20
C PRO A 174 -14.21 15.95 6.82
N MET A 175 -13.77 16.40 5.66
CA MET A 175 -14.18 17.69 5.10
C MET A 175 -15.25 17.47 4.03
N PRO A 176 -16.44 18.08 4.14
CA PRO A 176 -17.49 17.91 3.15
C PRO A 176 -17.05 18.50 1.80
N GLY A 177 -17.36 17.79 0.72
CA GLY A 177 -17.19 18.31 -0.64
C GLY A 177 -18.17 19.46 -0.92
N LYS A 178 -17.84 20.30 -1.90
CA LYS A 178 -18.66 21.47 -2.27
C LYS A 178 -20.12 21.11 -2.58
N GLU A 179 -20.34 20.00 -3.26
CA GLU A 179 -21.67 19.52 -3.67
C GLU A 179 -22.26 18.48 -2.69
N ASN A 180 -21.70 18.35 -1.48
CA ASN A 180 -22.19 17.41 -0.48
C ASN A 180 -23.55 17.86 0.06
N GLY A 181 -24.59 17.06 -0.17
CA GLY A 181 -25.94 17.32 0.33
C GLY A 181 -26.28 16.65 1.66
N ARG A 182 -25.33 15.97 2.31
CA ARG A 182 -25.55 15.22 3.56
C ARG A 182 -24.97 15.99 4.74
N GLU A 183 -25.77 16.22 5.78
CA GLU A 183 -25.34 16.99 6.96
C GLU A 183 -24.28 16.25 7.78
N GLU A 184 -24.47 14.95 7.99
CA GLU A 184 -23.61 14.12 8.83
C GLU A 184 -22.79 13.13 8.01
N VAL A 185 -21.56 12.88 8.47
CA VAL A 185 -20.69 11.82 7.95
C VAL A 185 -21.29 10.46 8.31
N GLU A 186 -21.21 9.52 7.37
CA GLU A 186 -21.66 8.15 7.59
C GLU A 186 -20.83 7.46 8.68
N GLU A 187 -21.50 6.79 9.62
CA GLU A 187 -20.85 6.20 10.81
C GLU A 187 -19.67 5.27 10.46
N TYR A 188 -19.78 4.47 9.40
CA TYR A 188 -18.71 3.56 8.99
C TYR A 188 -17.43 4.27 8.56
N ILE A 189 -17.53 5.49 8.00
CA ILE A 189 -16.38 6.31 7.61
C ILE A 189 -15.65 6.78 8.87
N GLU A 190 -16.40 7.24 9.87
CA GLU A 190 -15.85 7.75 11.12
C GLU A 190 -15.23 6.62 11.96
N GLY A 191 -15.92 5.48 12.08
CA GLY A 191 -15.40 4.29 12.73
C GLY A 191 -14.10 3.80 12.10
N TRP A 192 -14.02 3.76 10.77
CA TRP A 192 -12.80 3.42 10.04
C TRP A 192 -11.67 4.42 10.31
N ARG A 193 -11.95 5.74 10.23
CA ARG A 193 -10.97 6.81 10.42
C ARG A 193 -10.29 6.76 11.78
N VAL A 194 -11.11 6.65 12.84
CA VAL A 194 -10.65 6.56 14.22
C VAL A 194 -9.91 5.23 14.44
N GLY A 195 -10.46 4.12 13.94
CA GLY A 195 -9.88 2.79 14.08
C GLY A 195 -8.50 2.67 13.44
N GLU A 196 -8.34 3.08 12.19
CA GLU A 196 -7.05 3.01 11.48
C GLU A 196 -6.01 3.96 12.08
N THR A 197 -6.41 5.16 12.50
CA THR A 197 -5.52 6.08 13.23
C THR A 197 -5.04 5.46 14.54
N ALA A 198 -5.95 4.88 15.33
CA ALA A 198 -5.61 4.24 16.60
C ALA A 198 -4.68 3.03 16.41
N LYS A 199 -4.93 2.22 15.38
CA LYS A 199 -4.09 1.07 15.00
C LYS A 199 -2.70 1.52 14.56
N ALA A 200 -2.59 2.53 13.70
CA ALA A 200 -1.31 3.08 13.25
C ALA A 200 -0.51 3.64 14.42
N ARG A 201 -1.16 4.43 15.29
CA ARG A 201 -0.54 4.96 16.52
C ARG A 201 -0.05 3.84 17.42
N ARG A 202 -0.89 2.85 17.71
CA ARG A 202 -0.52 1.72 18.57
C ARG A 202 0.73 1.00 18.03
N TYR A 203 0.75 0.67 16.74
CA TYR A 203 1.88 0.00 16.12
C TYR A 203 3.18 0.83 16.23
N ALA A 204 3.12 2.14 15.98
CA ALA A 204 4.30 3.00 16.04
C ALA A 204 4.97 3.01 17.43
N PHE A 205 4.18 2.95 18.50
CA PHE A 205 4.71 2.83 19.87
C PHE A 205 5.17 1.41 20.20
N GLU A 206 4.41 0.38 19.82
CA GLU A 206 4.81 -1.03 20.02
C GLU A 206 6.13 -1.35 19.29
N ALA A 207 6.34 -0.81 18.10
CA ALA A 207 7.56 -0.98 17.32
C ALA A 207 8.82 -0.42 18.00
N VAL A 208 8.69 0.40 19.05
CA VAL A 208 9.84 0.84 19.87
C VAL A 208 10.27 -0.23 20.86
N GLU A 209 9.32 -1.06 21.31
CA GLU A 209 9.49 -2.06 22.37
C GLU A 209 9.76 -3.48 21.83
N MET A 210 9.59 -3.71 20.53
CA MET A 210 9.90 -4.98 19.82
C MET A 210 11.39 -5.13 19.53
#